data_AF-A0A969N6N5-F1
#
_entry.id   AF-A0A969N6N5-F1
#
_cell.length_a   1.000
_cell.length_b   1.000
_cell.length_c   1.000
_cell.angle_alpha   90.00
_cell.angle_beta   90.00
_cell.angle_gamma   90.00
#
_symmetry.space_group_name_H-M   'P 1'
#
loop_
_entity.id
_entity.type
_entity.pdbx_description
1 polymer ?
#
loop_
_entity_poly.entity_id
_entity_poly.type
_entity_poly.pdbx_seq_one_letter_code
_entity_poly.pdbx_strand_id
1 'polypeptide(L)' 'MAINRSAPRDDRGRLLERPDSLSKQIGLRLPKNILPKFEQLAEQKGLSISELSRIAVMEWLDTHQEQEGSQ' A
#
# COMPACT_ATOMS: atom_id res chain seq x y z
N MET A 1 21.53 1.70 27.35
CA MET A 1 20.11 1.92 27.71
C MET A 1 19.30 2.01 26.43
N ALA A 2 18.48 1.00 26.11
CA ALA A 2 17.62 1.03 24.94
C ALA A 2 16.40 1.92 25.25
N ILE A 3 16.25 3.02 24.52
CA ILE A 3 15.12 3.93 24.65
C ILE A 3 13.93 3.26 23.96
N ASN A 4 13.09 2.57 24.74
CA ASN A 4 11.80 2.07 24.27
C ASN A 4 10.90 3.27 23.94
N ARG A 5 10.96 3.74 22.69
CA ARG A 5 10.02 4.75 22.17
C ARG A 5 8.66 4.08 21.97
N SER A 6 7.86 4.05 23.02
CA SER A 6 6.44 3.69 22.95
C SER A 6 5.77 4.51 21.86
N ALA A 7 5.16 3.84 20.88
CA ALA A 7 4.45 4.50 19.79
C ALA A 7 3.34 5.42 20.33
N PRO A 8 3.09 6.57 19.67
CA PRO A 8 2.13 7.57 20.14
C PRO A 8 0.71 6.97 20.16
N ARG A 9 -0.11 7.40 21.12
CA ARG A 9 -1.47 6.88 21.37
C ARG A 9 -2.51 8.01 21.27
N ASP A 10 -3.74 7.66 20.92
CA ASP A 10 -4.88 8.58 20.96
C ASP A 10 -5.36 8.82 22.41
N ASP A 11 -6.31 9.75 22.59
CA ASP A 11 -6.90 10.08 23.90
C ASP A 11 -7.66 8.90 24.54
N ARG A 12 -7.86 7.80 23.80
CA ARG A 12 -8.50 6.56 24.25
C ARG A 12 -7.47 5.46 24.54
N GLY A 13 -6.17 5.78 24.50
CA GLY A 13 -5.07 4.86 24.77
C GLY A 13 -4.81 3.84 23.67
N ARG A 14 -5.43 3.99 22.50
CA ARG A 14 -5.15 3.17 21.30
C ARG A 14 -3.89 3.69 20.63
N LEU A 15 -3.11 2.79 20.04
CA LEU A 15 -1.96 3.20 19.22
C LEU A 15 -2.47 4.04 18.05
N LEU A 16 -1.88 5.22 17.85
CA LEU A 16 -2.10 5.99 16.63
C LEU A 16 -1.50 5.16 15.49
N GLU A 17 -2.37 4.57 14.67
CA GLU A 17 -1.93 3.87 13.46
C GLU A 17 -1.16 4.89 12.61
N ARG A 18 0.14 4.65 12.44
CA ARG A 18 0.89 5.40 11.44
C ARG A 18 0.35 4.95 10.09
N PRO A 19 0.06 5.86 9.15
CA PRO A 19 -0.37 5.49 7.80
C PRO A 19 0.63 4.54 7.11
N ASP A 20 1.88 4.54 7.55
CA ASP A 20 2.95 3.66 7.05
C ASP A 20 3.04 2.29 7.74
N SER A 21 2.12 1.97 8.66
CA SER A 21 2.08 0.66 9.32
C SER A 21 1.50 -0.36 8.33
N LEU A 22 2.38 -1.03 7.58
CA LEU A 22 1.97 -2.17 6.74
C LEU A 22 1.27 -3.20 7.62
N SER A 23 -0.06 -3.26 7.52
CA SER A 23 -0.89 -4.13 8.36
C SER A 23 -0.75 -5.61 7.99
N LYS A 24 -0.50 -5.90 6.70
CA LYS A 24 -0.24 -7.25 6.14
C LYS A 24 0.63 -7.18 4.89
N GLN A 25 1.47 -8.20 4.68
CA GLN A 25 2.20 -8.40 3.42
C GLN A 25 1.40 -9.29 2.47
N ILE A 26 1.20 -8.83 1.24
CA ILE A 26 0.52 -9.58 0.17
C ILE A 26 1.52 -9.79 -0.97
N GLY A 27 1.69 -11.04 -1.41
CA GLY A 27 2.50 -11.37 -2.58
C GLY A 27 1.65 -11.33 -3.85
N LEU A 28 1.99 -10.47 -4.80
CA LEU A 28 1.35 -10.41 -6.11
C LEU A 28 2.10 -11.30 -7.11
N ARG A 29 1.38 -12.18 -7.82
CA ARG A 29 1.94 -12.99 -8.91
C ARG A 29 1.57 -12.37 -10.25
N LEU A 30 2.59 -11.97 -11.02
CA LEU A 30 2.41 -11.43 -12.36
C LEU A 30 2.81 -12.46 -13.44
N PRO A 31 2.11 -12.48 -14.58
CA PRO A 31 2.55 -13.23 -15.75
C PRO A 31 3.96 -12.81 -16.20
N LYS A 32 4.76 -13.75 -16.70
CA LYS A 32 6.16 -13.51 -17.11
C LYS A 32 6.31 -12.44 -18.21
N ASN A 33 5.30 -12.30 -19.07
CA ASN A 33 5.28 -11.30 -20.13
C ASN A 33 4.84 -9.90 -19.65
N ILE A 34 4.27 -9.79 -18.44
CA ILE A 34 3.79 -8.53 -17.87
C ILE A 34 4.80 -7.96 -16.88
N LEU A 35 5.52 -8.80 -16.14
CA LEU A 35 6.52 -8.36 -15.16
C LEU A 35 7.53 -7.35 -15.74
N PRO A 36 8.14 -7.54 -16.93
CA PRO A 36 9.08 -6.57 -17.49
C PRO A 36 8.43 -5.21 -17.79
N LYS A 37 7.17 -5.21 -18.23
CA LYS A 37 6.43 -3.96 -18.49
C LYS A 37 6.13 -3.23 -17.20
N PHE A 38 5.84 -3.97 -16.12
CA PHE A 38 5.59 -3.41 -14.80
C PHE A 38 6.86 -2.80 -14.19
N GLU A 39 7.99 -3.49 -14.30
CA GLU A 39 9.30 -3.00 -13.86
C GLU A 39 9.71 -1.74 -14.62
N GLN A 40 9.55 -1.73 -15.96
CA GLN A 40 9.83 -0.57 -16.78
C GLN A 40 8.94 0.63 -16.41
N LEU A 41 7.65 0.41 -16.13
CA LEU A 41 6.75 1.47 -15.69
C LEU A 41 7.13 2.04 -14.32
N ALA A 42 7.57 1.17 -13.40
CA ALA A 42 8.05 1.60 -12.09
C ALA A 42 9.30 2.48 -12.22
N GLU A 43 10.27 2.06 -13.04
CA GLU A 43 11.48 2.83 -13.34
C GLU A 43 11.15 4.19 -13.97
N GLN A 44 10.28 4.23 -14.98
CA GLN A 44 9.86 5.48 -15.63
C GLN A 44 9.19 6.46 -14.67
N LYS A 45 8.49 5.96 -13.66
CA LYS A 45 7.83 6.77 -12.64
C LYS A 45 8.73 7.09 -11.45
N GLY A 46 9.96 6.56 -11.40
CA GLY A 46 10.86 6.72 -10.25
C GLY A 46 10.33 6.05 -8.98
N LEU A 47 9.54 4.99 -9.12
CA LEU A 47 8.91 4.26 -8.02
C LEU A 47 9.52 2.87 -7.85
N SER A 48 9.50 2.35 -6.63
CA SER A 48 9.72 0.92 -6.40
C SER A 48 8.51 0.10 -6.89
N ILE A 49 8.75 -1.19 -7.18
CA ILE A 49 7.70 -2.16 -7.54
C ILE A 49 6.59 -2.19 -6.48
N SER A 50 6.96 -2.11 -5.20
CA SER A 50 6.03 -2.09 -4.07
C SER A 50 5.15 -0.84 -4.05
N GLU A 51 5.72 0.34 -4.32
CA GLU A 51 4.97 1.60 -4.38
C GLU A 51 4.01 1.61 -5.57
N LEU A 52 4.48 1.21 -6.75
CA LEU A 52 3.62 1.09 -7.92
C LEU A 52 2.47 0.10 -7.69
N SER A 53 2.75 -1.02 -7.04
CA SER A 53 1.72 -2.02 -6.67
C SER A 53 0.69 -1.43 -5.71
N ARG A 54 1.12 -0.64 -4.73
CA ARG A 54 0.22 0.03 -3.78
C ARG A 54 -0.70 1.01 -4.51
N ILE A 55 -0.15 1.84 -5.38
CA ILE A 55 -0.93 2.81 -6.17
C ILE A 55 -1.97 2.07 -7.02
N ALA A 56 -1.54 1.04 -7.77
CA ALA A 56 -2.44 0.28 -8.63
C ALA A 56 -3.60 -0.37 -7.85
N VAL A 57 -3.33 -0.90 -6.66
CA VAL A 57 -4.38 -1.47 -5.79
C VAL A 57 -5.33 -0.39 -5.27
N MET A 58 -4.81 0.75 -4.82
CA MET A 58 -5.66 1.84 -4.31
C MET A 58 -6.56 2.41 -5.42
N GLU A 59 -5.99 2.72 -6.59
CA GLU A 59 -6.76 3.22 -7.74
C GLU A 59 -7.84 2.22 -8.20
N TRP A 60 -7.52 0.92 -8.20
CA TRP A 60 -8.50 -0.11 -8.53
C TRP A 60 -9.63 -0.19 -7.51
N LEU A 61 -9.33 -0.07 -6.21
CA LEU A 61 -10.36 -0.08 -5.17
C LEU A 61 -11.24 1.17 -5.22
N ASP A 62 -10.65 2.36 -5.40
CA ASP A 62 -11.38 3.61 -5.48
C ASP A 62 -12.39 3.58 -6.65
N THR A 63 -11.96 3.09 -7.81
CA THR A 63 -12.83 2.97 -9.01
C THR A 63 -13.97 1.95 -8.86
N HIS A 64 -13.84 0.96 -7.96
CA HIS A 64 -14.85 -0.08 -7.75
C HIS A 64 -15.73 0.16 -6.52
N GLN A 65 -15.27 0.91 -5.52
CA GLN A 65 -16.10 1.32 -4.39
C GLN A 65 -17.20 2.32 -4.81
N GLU A 66 -16.93 3.18 -5.80
CA GLU A 66 -17.94 4.09 -6.35
C GLU A 66 -19.11 3.35 -7.02
N GLN A 67 -18.91 2.11 -7.48
CA GLN A 67 -19.95 1.33 -8.16
C GLN A 67 -20.88 0.57 -7.20
N GLU A 68 -20.45 0.30 -5.97
CA GLU A 68 -21.29 -0.41 -4.98
C GLU A 68 -22.14 0.54 -4.10
N GLY A 69 -21.89 1.86 -4.15
CA GLY A 69 -22.64 2.86 -3.38
C GLY A 69 -23.92 3.39 -4.04
N SER A 70 -24.32 2.87 -5.20
CA SER A 70 -25.50 3.33 -5.97
C SER A 70 -26.57 2.25 -6.20
N GLN A 71 -26.64 1.22 -5.32
CA GLN A 71 -27.76 0.28 -5.29
C GLN A 71 -28.68 0.50 -4.08
#